data_AF-A0A9W6ZI84-F1
#
_entry.id   AF-A0A9W6ZI84-F1
#
_cell.length_a   1.000
_cell.length_b   1.000
_cell.length_c   1.000
_cell.angle_alpha   90.00
_cell.angle_beta   90.00
_cell.angle_gamma   90.00
#
_symmetry.space_group_name_H-M   'P 1'
#
loop_
_entity.id
_entity.type
_entity.pdbx_description
1 polymer ?
#
loop_
_entity_poly.entity_id
_entity_poly.type
_entity_poly.pdbx_seq_one_letter_code
_entity_poly.pdbx_strand_id
1 'polypeptide(L)'
;MPFNSDAPSSQRPTEDRLTYLLRLTSSPYTPPSSPPKSSSKSSLSPVNIWRLPPLRYLGYINELGETLKPHLSTSTSFIYPLSYLMATGYVVTDSYVHAGMEKEKGKGWGISFADGFTWQIFASVLIPGFVINRTVAGVTAVALNRGMALKKSQNLGSIVGLGVIPVIVKPIDEFVEWGMDVSVRRFYK
;
A
#
# COMPACT_ATOMS: atom_id res chain seq x y z
N MET A 1 53.50 -20.56 -20.49
CA MET A 1 52.23 -21.27 -20.28
C MET A 1 51.13 -20.43 -20.94
N PRO A 2 50.32 -20.99 -21.84
CA PRO A 2 49.48 -20.23 -22.76
C PRO A 2 48.16 -19.78 -22.12
N PHE A 3 47.71 -18.62 -22.59
CA PHE A 3 46.41 -17.99 -22.33
C PHE A 3 45.33 -18.84 -23.03
N ASN A 4 44.44 -19.47 -22.25
CA ASN A 4 43.34 -20.28 -22.81
C ASN A 4 42.05 -19.44 -22.85
N SER A 5 41.70 -19.01 -24.06
CA SER A 5 40.49 -18.28 -24.41
C SER A 5 39.48 -19.26 -25.00
N ASP A 6 38.48 -19.71 -24.24
CA ASP A 6 37.33 -20.43 -24.80
C ASP A 6 36.09 -20.23 -23.93
N ALA A 7 35.33 -19.18 -24.24
CA ALA A 7 33.95 -19.03 -23.79
C ALA A 7 33.04 -19.77 -24.80
N PRO A 8 32.20 -20.73 -24.38
CA PRO A 8 31.26 -21.35 -25.29
C PRO A 8 30.12 -20.37 -25.61
N SER A 9 30.11 -19.93 -26.86
CA SER A 9 29.02 -19.20 -27.50
C SER A 9 27.68 -19.90 -27.28
N SER A 10 26.73 -19.22 -26.64
CA SER A 10 25.32 -19.59 -26.59
C SER A 10 24.72 -19.54 -28.00
N GLN A 11 24.94 -20.60 -28.79
CA GLN A 11 24.21 -20.84 -30.02
C GLN A 11 22.79 -21.26 -29.64
N ARG A 12 21.84 -20.33 -29.77
CA ARG A 12 20.41 -20.67 -29.76
C ARG A 12 20.12 -21.52 -31.01
N PRO A 13 19.60 -22.75 -30.88
CA PRO A 13 19.11 -23.48 -32.03
C PRO A 13 17.87 -22.74 -32.55
N THR A 14 17.91 -22.31 -33.81
CA THR A 14 16.74 -21.88 -34.59
C THR A 14 15.86 -23.10 -34.87
N GLU A 15 15.18 -23.60 -33.84
CA GLU A 15 14.11 -24.58 -34.00
C GLU A 15 12.81 -23.82 -34.29
N ASP A 16 12.19 -24.13 -35.43
CA ASP A 16 10.87 -23.60 -35.77
C ASP A 16 9.87 -23.98 -34.67
N ARG A 17 9.15 -22.98 -34.17
CA ARG A 17 8.25 -23.14 -32.99
C ARG A 17 7.24 -24.26 -33.16
N LEU A 18 6.87 -24.59 -34.39
CA LEU A 18 5.93 -25.67 -34.70
C LEU A 18 6.52 -27.04 -34.39
N THR A 19 7.82 -27.24 -34.64
CA THR A 19 8.54 -28.48 -34.31
C THR A 19 8.66 -28.66 -32.80
N TYR A 20 8.90 -27.57 -32.07
CA TYR A 20 8.93 -27.57 -30.61
C TYR A 20 7.57 -27.92 -30.01
N LEU A 21 6.49 -27.32 -30.53
CA LEU A 21 5.12 -27.59 -30.04
C LEU A 21 4.66 -29.01 -30.39
N LEU A 22 4.97 -29.52 -31.58
CA LEU A 22 4.65 -30.90 -31.97
C LEU A 22 5.37 -31.93 -31.10
N ARG A 23 6.59 -31.64 -30.65
CA ARG A 23 7.32 -32.51 -29.71
C ARG A 23 6.66 -32.52 -28.32
N LEU A 24 6.14 -31.39 -27.86
CA LEU A 24 5.43 -31.32 -26.56
C LEU A 24 4.09 -32.06 -26.58
N THR A 25 3.40 -32.13 -27.74
CA THR A 25 2.12 -32.85 -27.85
C THR A 25 2.26 -34.33 -28.13
N SER A 26 3.43 -34.79 -28.60
CA SER A 26 3.67 -36.19 -28.99
C SER A 26 4.39 -37.03 -27.94
N SER A 27 4.91 -36.43 -26.86
CA SER A 27 5.57 -37.18 -25.80
C SER A 27 4.55 -37.74 -24.81
N PRO A 28 4.39 -39.08 -24.69
CA PRO A 28 3.54 -39.66 -23.66
C PRO A 28 4.08 -39.30 -22.27
N TYR A 29 3.23 -38.73 -21.43
CA TYR A 29 3.56 -38.37 -20.05
C TYR A 29 3.89 -39.63 -19.24
N THR A 30 5.15 -39.83 -18.91
CA THR A 30 5.57 -40.79 -17.89
C THR A 30 5.75 -40.04 -16.57
N PRO A 31 4.92 -40.29 -15.54
CA PRO A 31 5.11 -39.65 -14.24
C PRO A 31 6.46 -40.07 -13.64
N PRO A 32 7.28 -39.13 -13.16
CA PRO A 32 8.60 -39.44 -12.60
C PRO A 32 8.48 -40.25 -11.29
N SER A 33 9.27 -41.31 -11.17
CA SER A 33 9.23 -42.33 -10.10
C SER A 33 9.87 -41.90 -8.77
N SER A 34 10.12 -40.61 -8.54
CA SER A 34 10.61 -40.08 -7.26
C SER A 34 10.33 -38.59 -7.14
N PRO A 35 9.81 -38.09 -6.00
CA PRO A 35 9.57 -36.67 -5.82
C PRO A 35 10.91 -35.91 -5.65
N PRO A 36 11.15 -34.82 -6.41
CA PRO A 36 12.30 -33.96 -6.19
C PRO A 36 12.15 -33.20 -4.86
N LYS A 37 13.18 -33.28 -4.02
CA LYS A 37 13.32 -32.43 -2.83
C LYS A 37 13.54 -30.99 -3.28
N SER A 38 12.48 -30.18 -3.33
CA SER A 38 12.63 -28.72 -3.30
C SER A 38 11.56 -28.11 -2.40
N SER A 39 12.06 -27.38 -1.42
CA SER A 39 11.33 -26.60 -0.44
C SER A 39 10.64 -25.40 -1.10
N SER A 40 9.35 -25.54 -1.41
CA SER A 40 8.45 -24.39 -1.52
C SER A 40 7.10 -24.78 -0.93
N LYS A 41 6.95 -24.59 0.38
CA LYS A 41 5.62 -24.47 0.97
C LYS A 41 5.02 -23.17 0.42
N SER A 42 4.35 -23.23 -0.73
CA SER A 42 3.41 -22.19 -1.14
C SER A 42 2.18 -22.32 -0.23
N SER A 43 2.31 -21.85 1.01
CA SER A 43 1.13 -21.54 1.82
C SER A 43 0.40 -20.43 1.09
N LEU A 44 -0.67 -20.78 0.38
CA LEU A 44 -1.70 -19.83 -0.02
C LEU A 44 -2.34 -19.29 1.26
N SER A 45 -1.64 -18.38 1.95
CA SER A 45 -2.27 -17.56 2.97
C SER A 45 -3.41 -16.82 2.26
N PRO A 46 -4.65 -16.85 2.79
CA PRO A 46 -5.75 -16.13 2.17
C PRO A 46 -5.31 -14.68 1.93
N VAL A 47 -5.28 -14.26 0.66
CA VAL A 47 -4.88 -12.91 0.28
C VAL A 47 -5.82 -11.95 0.98
N ASN A 48 -5.29 -11.12 1.89
CA ASN A 48 -6.10 -10.12 2.55
C ASN A 48 -6.42 -8.99 1.55
N ILE A 49 -7.60 -9.08 0.95
CA ILE A 49 -8.11 -8.15 -0.08
C ILE A 49 -8.10 -6.70 0.44
N TRP A 50 -8.30 -6.50 1.73
CA TRP A 50 -8.32 -5.18 2.36
C TRP A 50 -6.97 -4.48 2.39
N ARG A 51 -5.88 -5.25 2.33
CA ARG A 51 -4.50 -4.75 2.31
C ARG A 51 -3.91 -4.65 0.91
N LEU A 52 -4.70 -4.92 -0.13
CA LEU A 52 -4.24 -4.71 -1.50
C LEU A 52 -4.01 -3.21 -1.75
N PRO A 53 -2.94 -2.83 -2.47
CA PRO A 53 -2.61 -1.43 -2.71
C PRO A 53 -3.79 -0.57 -3.21
N PRO A 54 -4.66 -1.04 -4.14
CA PRO A 54 -5.79 -0.25 -4.60
C PRO A 54 -6.83 0.06 -3.51
N LEU A 55 -7.15 -0.91 -2.65
CA LEU A 55 -8.18 -0.74 -1.62
C LEU A 55 -7.64 0.02 -0.42
N ARG A 56 -6.33 -0.07 -0.16
CA ARG A 56 -5.64 0.72 0.87
C ARG A 56 -5.75 2.22 0.62
N TYR A 57 -5.78 2.68 -0.63
CA TYR A 57 -5.98 4.10 -0.95
C TYR A 57 -7.36 4.63 -0.53
N LEU A 58 -8.35 3.78 -0.26
CA LEU A 58 -9.63 4.22 0.28
C LEU A 58 -9.47 4.80 1.70
N GLY A 59 -8.52 4.25 2.48
CA GLY A 59 -8.11 4.82 3.76
C GLY A 59 -7.41 6.17 3.63
N TYR A 60 -7.00 6.56 2.41
CA TYR A 60 -6.33 7.83 2.10
C TYR A 60 -7.23 8.86 1.39
N ILE A 61 -8.54 8.61 1.32
CA ILE A 61 -9.45 9.50 0.59
C ILE A 61 -9.69 10.81 1.35
N ASN A 62 -9.51 10.83 2.68
CA ASN A 62 -9.55 12.04 3.49
C ASN A 62 -8.42 13.02 3.16
N GLU A 63 -7.24 12.52 2.75
CA GLU A 63 -6.10 13.31 2.30
C GLU A 63 -6.41 14.03 0.99
N LEU A 64 -7.15 13.39 0.08
CA LEU A 64 -7.69 14.08 -1.10
C LEU A 64 -8.66 15.19 -0.68
N GLY A 65 -9.49 14.95 0.33
CA GLY A 65 -10.35 15.98 0.93
C GLY A 65 -9.55 17.17 1.49
N GLU A 66 -8.46 16.93 2.20
CA GLU A 66 -7.57 17.96 2.75
C GLU A 66 -6.86 18.76 1.65
N THR A 67 -6.35 18.10 0.61
CA THR A 67 -5.72 18.80 -0.53
C THR A 67 -6.70 19.64 -1.33
N LEU A 68 -7.95 19.18 -1.50
CA LEU A 68 -8.95 19.87 -2.31
C LEU A 68 -9.80 20.86 -1.53
N LYS A 69 -9.67 20.91 -0.20
CA LYS A 69 -10.41 21.83 0.68
C LYS A 69 -10.43 23.29 0.21
N PRO A 70 -9.33 23.89 -0.28
CA PRO A 70 -9.35 25.27 -0.79
C PRO A 70 -10.23 25.49 -2.02
N HIS A 71 -10.58 24.41 -2.73
CA HIS A 71 -11.36 24.43 -3.96
C HIS A 71 -12.83 24.08 -3.77
N LEU A 72 -13.23 23.68 -2.55
CA LEU A 72 -14.61 23.33 -2.27
C LEU A 72 -15.46 24.59 -2.13
N SER A 73 -16.46 24.72 -3.01
CA SER A 73 -17.52 25.73 -2.88
C SER A 73 -18.54 25.32 -1.80
N THR A 74 -19.37 26.25 -1.35
CA THR A 74 -20.42 26.01 -0.35
C THR A 74 -21.32 24.83 -0.74
N SER A 75 -21.67 24.69 -2.02
CA SER A 75 -22.51 23.60 -2.54
C SER A 75 -21.84 22.21 -2.52
N THR A 76 -20.51 22.16 -2.38
CA THR A 76 -19.70 20.94 -2.46
C THR A 76 -18.96 20.65 -1.15
N SER A 77 -19.20 21.47 -0.11
CA SER A 77 -18.55 21.37 1.19
C SER A 77 -18.77 20.00 1.87
N PHE A 78 -19.89 19.33 1.57
CA PHE A 78 -20.20 18.00 2.09
C PHE A 78 -19.21 16.90 1.66
N ILE A 79 -18.44 17.11 0.58
CA ILE A 79 -17.43 16.14 0.13
C ILE A 79 -16.30 15.98 1.16
N TYR A 80 -15.96 17.05 1.88
CA TYR A 80 -14.93 17.02 2.92
C TYR A 80 -15.26 16.07 4.08
N PRO A 81 -16.39 16.19 4.80
CA PRO A 81 -16.74 15.21 5.82
C PRO A 81 -17.04 13.81 5.25
N LEU A 82 -17.52 13.73 4.00
CA LEU A 82 -17.76 12.44 3.34
C LEU A 82 -16.46 11.65 3.12
N SER A 83 -15.35 12.32 2.77
CA SER A 83 -14.07 11.64 2.59
C SER A 83 -13.55 11.06 3.92
N TYR A 84 -13.70 11.78 5.03
CA TYR A 84 -13.42 11.26 6.37
C TYR A 84 -14.31 10.07 6.74
N LEU A 85 -15.60 10.13 6.40
CA LEU A 85 -16.53 9.03 6.64
C LEU A 85 -16.13 7.77 5.86
N MET A 86 -15.78 7.90 4.59
CA MET A 86 -15.33 6.78 3.77
C MET A 86 -14.02 6.18 4.27
N ALA A 87 -13.02 7.01 4.60
CA ALA A 87 -11.76 6.56 5.18
C ALA A 87 -11.99 5.80 6.50
N THR A 88 -12.82 6.36 7.38
CA THR A 88 -13.17 5.73 8.67
C THR A 88 -13.91 4.40 8.47
N GLY A 89 -14.84 4.34 7.52
CA GLY A 89 -15.55 3.10 7.18
C GLY A 89 -14.61 2.00 6.70
N TYR A 90 -13.64 2.34 5.86
CA TYR A 90 -12.58 1.41 5.44
C TYR A 90 -11.73 0.94 6.63
N VAL A 91 -11.31 1.85 7.50
CA VAL A 91 -10.50 1.53 8.69
C VAL A 91 -11.23 0.53 9.60
N VAL A 92 -12.51 0.76 9.87
CA VAL A 92 -13.33 -0.12 10.72
C VAL A 92 -13.47 -1.50 10.08
N THR A 93 -13.73 -1.56 8.77
CA THR A 93 -13.91 -2.83 8.05
C THR A 93 -12.62 -3.65 7.96
N ASP A 94 -11.47 -3.03 7.66
CA ASP A 94 -10.17 -3.71 7.67
C ASP A 94 -9.85 -4.27 9.06
N SER A 95 -10.07 -3.47 10.11
CA SER A 95 -9.81 -3.87 11.50
C SER A 95 -10.70 -5.03 11.93
N TYR A 96 -11.97 -5.00 11.55
CA TYR A 96 -12.93 -6.07 11.84
C TYR A 96 -12.53 -7.40 11.18
N VAL A 97 -12.18 -7.36 9.89
CA VAL A 97 -11.76 -8.54 9.14
C VAL A 97 -10.43 -9.08 9.69
N HIS A 98 -9.48 -8.20 9.99
CA HIS A 98 -8.20 -8.59 10.58
C HIS A 98 -8.40 -9.30 11.94
N ALA A 99 -9.25 -8.73 12.80
CA ALA A 99 -9.58 -9.34 14.09
C ALA A 99 -10.22 -10.72 13.95
N GLY A 100 -11.08 -10.92 12.95
CA GLY A 100 -11.67 -12.22 12.62
C GLY A 100 -10.61 -13.25 12.24
N MET A 101 -9.66 -12.88 11.37
CA MET A 101 -8.57 -13.76 10.94
C MET A 101 -7.62 -14.11 12.10
N GLU A 102 -7.34 -13.17 13.01
CA GLU A 102 -6.50 -13.45 14.18
C GLU A 102 -7.24 -14.28 15.23
N LYS A 103 -8.57 -14.15 15.34
CA LYS A 103 -9.41 -15.02 16.17
C LYS A 103 -9.34 -16.48 15.73
N GLU A 104 -9.35 -16.75 14.43
CA GLU A 104 -9.17 -18.11 13.88
C GLU A 104 -7.81 -18.72 14.23
N LYS A 105 -6.79 -17.87 14.48
CA LYS A 105 -5.46 -18.28 14.94
C LYS A 105 -5.35 -18.40 16.47
N GLY A 106 -6.47 -18.31 17.18
CA GLY A 106 -6.52 -18.45 18.64
C GLY A 106 -6.20 -17.17 19.42
N LYS A 107 -6.08 -16.00 18.78
CA LYS A 107 -5.91 -14.72 19.49
C LYS A 107 -7.25 -14.14 19.94
N GLY A 108 -7.20 -13.29 20.96
CA GLY A 108 -8.37 -12.52 21.39
C GLY A 108 -8.84 -11.58 20.29
N TRP A 109 -10.10 -11.73 19.85
CA TRP A 109 -10.70 -10.88 18.82
C TRP A 109 -10.66 -9.39 19.19
N GLY A 110 -11.04 -9.05 20.43
CA GLY A 110 -11.10 -7.66 20.88
C GLY A 110 -9.74 -6.95 20.87
N ILE A 111 -8.69 -7.65 21.31
CA ILE A 111 -7.31 -7.13 21.30
C ILE A 111 -6.81 -6.97 19.86
N SER A 112 -7.09 -7.94 19.00
CA SER A 112 -6.68 -7.90 17.58
C SER A 112 -7.41 -6.80 16.80
N PHE A 113 -8.68 -6.56 17.12
CA PHE A 113 -9.45 -5.44 16.58
C PHE A 113 -8.87 -4.11 17.06
N ALA A 114 -8.63 -3.95 18.35
CA ALA A 114 -8.08 -2.72 18.91
C ALA A 114 -6.69 -2.40 18.35
N ASP A 115 -5.83 -3.41 18.18
CA ASP A 115 -4.52 -3.23 17.54
C ASP A 115 -4.67 -2.79 16.08
N GLY A 116 -5.40 -3.55 15.27
CA GLY A 116 -5.61 -3.24 13.85
C GLY A 116 -6.24 -1.86 13.66
N PHE A 117 -7.24 -1.54 14.48
CA PHE A 117 -7.92 -0.24 14.44
C PHE A 117 -7.02 0.92 14.82
N THR A 118 -6.24 0.76 15.89
CA THR A 118 -5.27 1.78 16.30
C THR A 118 -4.25 2.01 15.19
N TRP A 119 -3.67 0.94 14.67
CA TRP A 119 -2.71 1.01 13.58
C TRP A 119 -3.28 1.72 12.36
N GLN A 120 -4.45 1.29 11.92
CA GLN A 120 -5.06 1.77 10.69
C GLN A 120 -5.53 3.22 10.81
N ILE A 121 -6.05 3.66 11.97
CA ILE A 121 -6.37 5.07 12.22
C ILE A 121 -5.12 5.95 12.13
N PHE A 122 -4.03 5.55 12.78
CA PHE A 122 -2.81 6.37 12.77
C PHE A 122 -2.14 6.37 11.40
N ALA A 123 -2.04 5.21 10.76
CA ALA A 123 -1.37 5.03 9.48
C ALA A 123 -2.13 5.66 8.31
N SER A 124 -3.46 5.66 8.35
CA SER A 124 -4.26 6.09 7.20
C SER A 124 -4.95 7.45 7.39
N VAL A 125 -5.37 7.83 8.60
CA VAL A 125 -6.26 9.00 8.78
C VAL A 125 -5.58 10.16 9.50
N LEU A 126 -4.96 9.89 10.65
CA LEU A 126 -4.48 10.97 11.53
C LEU A 126 -3.18 11.59 11.05
N ILE A 127 -2.13 10.77 10.90
CA ILE A 127 -0.79 11.27 10.60
C ILE A 127 -0.70 11.77 9.15
N PRO A 128 -1.15 11.01 8.12
CA PRO A 128 -1.08 11.50 6.74
C PRO A 128 -1.94 12.76 6.55
N GLY A 129 -3.18 12.77 7.05
CA GLY A 129 -4.07 13.93 7.00
C GLY A 129 -3.46 15.18 7.64
N PHE A 130 -2.83 15.04 8.82
CA PHE A 130 -2.12 16.15 9.45
C PHE A 130 -0.95 16.66 8.61
N VAL A 131 -0.09 15.76 8.14
CA VAL A 131 1.10 16.10 7.33
C VAL A 131 0.70 16.83 6.05
N ILE A 132 -0.34 16.35 5.36
CA ILE A 132 -0.82 16.96 4.12
C ILE A 132 -1.45 18.32 4.38
N ASN A 133 -2.30 18.47 5.40
CA ASN A 133 -2.86 19.76 5.77
C ASN A 133 -1.76 20.79 6.11
N ARG A 134 -0.73 20.38 6.88
CA ARG A 134 0.43 21.25 7.17
C ARG A 134 1.23 21.59 5.92
N THR A 135 1.40 20.64 5.00
CA THR A 135 2.11 20.86 3.73
C THR A 135 1.38 21.86 2.85
N VAL A 136 0.08 21.65 2.61
CA VAL A 136 -0.77 22.55 1.81
C VAL A 136 -0.78 23.96 2.43
N ALA A 137 -0.98 24.05 3.75
CA ALA A 137 -0.99 25.33 4.45
C ALA A 137 0.38 26.03 4.40
N GLY A 138 1.48 25.30 4.63
CA GLY A 138 2.84 25.84 4.60
C GLY A 138 3.24 26.34 3.22
N VAL A 139 2.98 25.56 2.17
CA VAL A 139 3.24 25.96 0.78
C VAL A 139 2.42 27.18 0.40
N THR A 140 1.13 27.19 0.75
CA THR A 140 0.23 28.33 0.48
C THR A 140 0.71 29.59 1.22
N ALA A 141 1.14 29.47 2.47
CA ALA A 141 1.63 30.60 3.27
C ALA A 141 2.94 31.18 2.69
N VAL A 142 3.91 30.33 2.35
CA VAL A 142 5.17 30.75 1.71
C VAL A 142 4.89 31.43 0.36
N ALA A 143 3.98 30.88 -0.43
CA ALA A 143 3.54 31.42 -1.70
C ALA A 143 2.91 32.83 -1.57
N LEU A 144 2.01 33.01 -0.61
CA LEU A 144 1.39 34.31 -0.28
C LEU A 144 2.43 35.33 0.17
N ASN A 145 3.36 34.93 1.03
CA ASN A 145 4.45 35.81 1.51
C ASN A 145 5.39 36.25 0.38
N ARG A 146 5.43 35.51 -0.73
CA ARG A 146 6.17 35.87 -1.96
C ARG A 146 5.34 36.71 -2.95
N GLY A 147 4.17 37.20 -2.54
CA GLY A 147 3.32 38.07 -3.35
C GLY A 147 2.46 37.35 -4.40
N MET A 148 2.34 36.03 -4.34
CA MET A 148 1.46 35.31 -5.27
C MET A 148 -0.02 35.50 -4.89
N ALA A 149 -0.88 35.61 -5.90
CA ALA A 149 -2.32 35.71 -5.71
C ALA A 149 -2.89 34.48 -4.98
N LEU A 150 -3.87 34.68 -4.10
CA LEU A 150 -4.44 33.64 -3.23
C LEU A 150 -4.80 32.36 -3.97
N LYS A 151 -5.53 32.45 -5.10
CA LYS A 151 -5.90 31.27 -5.90
C LYS A 151 -4.67 30.52 -6.43
N LYS A 152 -3.62 31.22 -6.88
CA LYS A 152 -2.39 30.59 -7.36
C LYS A 152 -1.64 29.90 -6.22
N SER A 153 -1.59 30.53 -5.05
CA SER A 153 -0.97 29.97 -3.85
C SER A 153 -1.69 28.72 -3.36
N GLN A 154 -3.03 28.73 -3.34
CA GLN A 154 -3.86 27.57 -3.01
C GLN A 154 -3.66 26.43 -4.02
N ASN A 155 -3.70 26.72 -5.33
CA ASN A 155 -3.44 25.72 -6.36
C ASN A 155 -2.06 25.06 -6.18
N LEU A 156 -1.03 25.86 -5.89
CA LEU A 156 0.31 25.35 -5.65
C LEU A 156 0.35 24.46 -4.40
N GLY A 157 -0.30 24.89 -3.31
CA GLY A 157 -0.45 24.09 -2.09
C GLY A 157 -1.10 22.74 -2.38
N SER A 158 -2.22 22.73 -3.10
CA SER A 158 -2.95 21.50 -3.47
C SER A 158 -2.10 20.56 -4.35
N ILE A 159 -1.39 21.10 -5.36
CA ILE A 159 -0.52 20.31 -6.25
C ILE A 159 0.61 19.66 -5.46
N VAL A 160 1.26 20.41 -4.57
CA VAL A 160 2.35 19.88 -3.73
C VAL A 160 1.79 18.86 -2.73
N GLY A 161 0.64 19.14 -2.11
CA GLY A 161 -0.03 18.20 -1.21
C GLY A 161 -0.35 16.85 -1.88
N LEU A 162 -0.87 16.88 -3.11
CA LEU A 162 -1.12 15.67 -3.90
C LEU A 162 0.18 14.93 -4.25
N GLY A 163 1.23 15.67 -4.63
CA GLY A 163 2.53 15.10 -4.96
C GLY A 163 3.24 14.44 -3.77
N VAL A 164 2.91 14.83 -2.54
CA VAL A 164 3.52 14.29 -1.31
C VAL A 164 2.97 12.91 -0.93
N ILE A 165 1.73 12.58 -1.32
CA ILE A 165 1.06 11.32 -0.99
C ILE A 165 1.95 10.08 -1.25
N PRO A 166 2.50 9.85 -2.46
CA PRO A 166 3.32 8.66 -2.72
C PRO A 166 4.61 8.60 -1.89
N VAL A 167 5.08 9.72 -1.37
CA VAL A 167 6.33 9.82 -0.59
C VAL A 167 6.08 9.52 0.89
N ILE A 168 4.94 9.94 1.44
CA ILE A 168 4.70 9.87 2.88
C ILE A 168 4.12 8.53 3.37
N VAL A 169 3.45 7.76 2.50
CA VAL A 169 2.71 6.53 2.88
C VAL A 169 3.62 5.52 3.59
N LYS A 170 4.71 5.09 2.94
CA LYS A 170 5.62 4.08 3.50
C LYS A 170 6.28 4.49 4.82
N PRO A 171 6.92 5.68 4.93
CA PRO A 171 7.57 6.06 6.18
C PRO A 171 6.57 6.25 7.32
N ILE A 172 5.34 6.70 7.04
CA ILE A 172 4.29 6.79 8.07
C ILE A 172 3.88 5.38 8.53
N ASP A 173 3.65 4.46 7.60
CA ASP A 173 3.29 3.08 7.93
C ASP A 173 4.34 2.44 8.85
N GLU A 174 5.62 2.59 8.52
CA GLU A 174 6.75 2.07 9.33
C GLU A 174 6.85 2.78 10.69
N PHE A 175 6.65 4.10 10.73
CA PHE A 175 6.66 4.88 11.96
C PHE A 175 5.54 4.46 12.93
N VAL A 176 4.32 4.25 12.41
CA VAL A 176 3.17 3.81 13.21
C VAL A 176 3.38 2.41 13.74
N GLU A 177 3.87 1.50 12.90
CA GLU A 177 4.20 0.13 13.30
C GLU A 177 5.23 0.13 14.45
N TRP A 178 6.32 0.86 14.28
CA TRP A 178 7.34 1.02 15.33
C TRP A 178 6.76 1.64 16.61
N GLY A 179 5.97 2.71 16.47
CA GLY A 179 5.35 3.40 17.60
C GLY A 179 4.44 2.47 18.41
N MET A 180 3.66 1.63 17.73
CA MET A 180 2.79 0.66 18.38
C MET A 180 3.54 -0.50 19.03
N ASP A 181 4.61 -0.98 18.41
CA ASP A 181 5.47 -2.02 18.99
C ASP A 181 6.15 -1.55 20.28
N VAL A 182 6.54 -0.27 20.35
CA VAL A 182 7.18 0.31 21.54
C VAL A 182 6.17 0.69 22.63
N SER A 183 4.90 0.94 22.28
CA SER A 183 3.87 1.40 23.22
C SER A 183 2.82 0.33 23.53
N VAL A 184 1.78 0.25 22.70
CA VAL A 184 0.54 -0.50 22.95
C VAL A 184 0.78 -2.00 23.01
N ARG A 185 1.61 -2.53 22.11
CA ARG A 185 1.86 -3.97 22.00
C ARG A 185 2.69 -4.53 23.14
N ARG A 186 3.47 -3.70 23.86
CA ARG A 186 4.21 -4.15 25.05
C ARG A 186 3.32 -4.62 26.19
N PHE A 187 2.05 -4.21 26.23
CA PHE A 187 1.15 -4.51 27.33
C PHE A 187 0.38 -5.83 27.15
N TYR A 188 0.43 -6.45 25.97
CA TYR A 188 -0.34 -7.67 25.70
C TYR A 188 0.34 -8.68 24.76
N LYS A 189 1.47 -8.33 24.11
CA LYS A 189 2.37 -9.31 23.47
C LYS A 189 3.33 -9.91 24.49
#